data_AF-A0AAD8V7A8-F1
#
_entry.id   AF-A0AAD8V7A8-F1
#
_cell.length_a   1.000
_cell.length_b   1.000
_cell.length_c   1.000
_cell.angle_alpha   90.00
_cell.angle_beta   90.00
_cell.angle_gamma   90.00
#
_symmetry.space_group_name_H-M   'P 1'
#
loop_
_entity.id
_entity.type
_entity.pdbx_description
1 polymer ?
#
loop_
_entity_poly.entity_id
_entity_poly.type
_entity_poly.pdbx_seq_one_letter_code
_entity_poly.pdbx_strand_id
1 'polypeptide(L)'
;MSRRKRLTPQELERLCSYATPMGRCPYARVTLVKDGARYGSRFCKAHCCKKIDGNSACLNMRTNNKGYCQHHLLCTGSINDQRCTNYIKNYDPKDFKFCSQYHNCLTPGCANERNHPNGVDYRYCPDHRCDHADCANPKAAPSPFCASHTCASPACLARCPGASGDLDDPSRYCDRHRVCAAGGCRRFAHLDDQG
;
A
#
# COMPACT_ATOMS: atom_id res chain seq x y z
N MET A 1 -21.97 46.89 26.84
CA MET A 1 -22.14 45.51 26.32
C MET A 1 -22.19 45.55 24.79
N SER A 2 -21.13 45.09 24.12
CA SER A 2 -21.05 45.16 22.65
C SER A 2 -22.06 44.19 22.02
N ARG A 3 -23.08 44.72 21.34
CA ARG A 3 -24.07 43.92 20.61
C ARG A 3 -23.31 43.16 19.51
N ARG A 4 -23.18 41.83 19.65
CA ARG A 4 -22.65 40.98 18.57
C ARG A 4 -23.52 41.20 17.33
N LYS A 5 -22.97 41.85 16.31
CA LYS A 5 -23.63 42.07 15.02
C LYS A 5 -24.04 40.70 14.47
N ARG A 6 -25.34 40.49 14.21
CA ARG A 6 -25.79 39.29 13.48
C ARG A 6 -25.22 39.37 12.08
N LEU A 7 -24.48 38.34 11.69
CA LEU A 7 -24.00 38.18 10.32
C LEU A 7 -25.19 37.89 9.40
N THR A 8 -25.14 38.46 8.20
CA THR A 8 -26.05 38.14 7.11
C THR A 8 -25.81 36.71 6.60
N PRO A 9 -26.79 36.10 5.92
CA PRO A 9 -26.61 34.77 5.31
C PRO A 9 -25.39 34.69 4.37
N GLN A 10 -25.16 35.73 3.55
CA GLN A 10 -23.98 35.80 2.67
C GLN A 10 -22.67 35.86 3.44
N GLU A 11 -22.61 36.57 4.57
CA GLU A 11 -21.42 36.59 5.43
C GLU A 11 -21.18 35.22 6.06
N LEU A 12 -22.24 34.51 6.47
CA LEU A 12 -22.15 33.15 7.01
C LEU A 12 -21.67 32.13 5.96
N GLU A 13 -22.04 32.29 4.70
CA GLU A 13 -21.58 31.44 3.60
C GLU A 13 -20.08 31.57 3.31
N ARG A 14 -19.43 32.66 3.73
CA ARG A 14 -17.97 32.82 3.58
C ARG A 14 -17.19 32.12 4.69
N LEU A 15 -17.86 31.77 5.79
CA LEU A 15 -17.25 31.18 6.97
C LEU A 15 -17.19 29.66 6.93
N CYS A 16 -16.25 29.12 7.71
CA CYS A 16 -16.09 27.70 7.93
C CYS A 16 -17.40 27.03 8.37
N SER A 17 -17.71 25.89 7.77
CA SER A 17 -18.90 25.09 8.10
C SER A 17 -18.85 24.44 9.49
N TYR A 18 -17.68 24.36 10.14
CA TYR A 18 -17.56 23.80 11.48
C TYR A 18 -18.35 24.62 12.50
N ALA A 19 -19.24 23.93 13.21
CA ALA A 19 -20.05 24.50 14.26
C ALA A 19 -20.16 23.50 15.41
N THR A 20 -20.19 24.04 16.62
CA THR A 20 -20.42 23.33 17.88
C THR A 20 -21.64 23.96 18.57
N PRO A 21 -22.19 23.33 19.62
CA PRO A 21 -23.22 23.98 20.45
C PRO A 21 -22.79 25.35 21.00
N MET A 22 -21.49 25.59 21.17
CA MET A 22 -20.96 26.87 21.68
C MET A 22 -20.77 27.94 20.60
N GLY A 23 -20.90 27.57 19.32
CA GLY A 23 -20.81 28.51 18.21
C GLY A 23 -20.13 27.95 16.95
N ARG A 24 -20.13 28.79 15.90
CA ARG A 24 -19.51 28.53 14.60
C ARG A 24 -18.07 29.04 14.58
N CYS A 25 -17.21 28.34 13.84
CA CYS A 25 -15.87 28.81 13.53
C CYS A 25 -15.90 30.17 12.77
N PRO A 26 -15.20 31.21 13.27
CA PRO A 26 -15.25 32.55 12.69
C PRO A 26 -14.31 32.73 11.48
N TYR A 27 -13.53 31.71 11.11
CA TYR A 27 -12.54 31.81 10.04
C TYR A 27 -13.15 31.55 8.65
N ALA A 28 -12.64 32.27 7.65
CA ALA A 28 -13.04 32.11 6.26
C ALA A 28 -12.70 30.72 5.71
N ARG A 29 -13.52 30.25 4.76
CA ARG A 29 -13.26 29.05 3.97
C ARG A 29 -11.98 29.20 3.14
N VAL A 30 -11.29 28.08 2.88
CA VAL A 30 -10.08 28.08 2.04
C VAL A 30 -10.33 27.42 0.69
N THR A 31 -9.49 27.74 -0.29
CA THR A 31 -9.43 27.07 -1.59
C THR A 31 -8.20 26.17 -1.62
N LEU A 32 -8.39 24.89 -1.93
CA LEU A 32 -7.30 23.97 -2.20
C LEU A 32 -6.88 24.09 -3.67
N VAL A 33 -5.58 23.90 -3.94
CA VAL A 33 -5.04 23.93 -5.30
C VAL A 33 -4.35 22.60 -5.57
N LYS A 34 -4.66 22.00 -6.72
CA LYS A 34 -3.99 20.79 -7.23
C LYS A 34 -3.86 20.93 -8.74
N ASP A 35 -2.63 20.78 -9.24
CA ASP A 35 -2.33 20.85 -10.68
C ASP A 35 -2.86 22.14 -11.35
N GLY A 36 -2.77 23.27 -10.64
CA GLY A 36 -3.27 24.58 -11.07
C GLY A 36 -4.79 24.78 -10.93
N ALA A 37 -5.57 23.70 -10.78
CA ALA A 37 -7.01 23.77 -10.57
C ALA A 37 -7.36 24.15 -9.11
N ARG A 38 -8.44 24.93 -8.96
CA ARG A 38 -8.90 25.49 -7.68
C ARG A 38 -10.17 24.79 -7.19
N TYR A 39 -10.14 24.30 -5.96
CA TYR A 39 -11.25 23.56 -5.34
C TYR A 39 -11.65 24.22 -4.03
N GLY A 40 -12.85 24.81 -3.99
CA GLY A 40 -13.37 25.47 -2.79
C GLY A 40 -13.65 24.47 -1.66
N SER A 41 -13.03 24.64 -0.50
CA SER A 41 -13.37 23.89 0.70
C SER A 41 -14.53 24.56 1.44
N ARG A 42 -15.34 23.76 2.13
CA ARG A 42 -16.34 24.26 3.10
C ARG A 42 -15.73 24.62 4.46
N PHE A 43 -14.44 24.35 4.65
CA PHE A 43 -13.75 24.56 5.92
C PHE A 43 -12.64 25.61 5.80
N CYS A 44 -12.23 26.17 6.94
CA CYS A 44 -11.03 27.01 7.03
C CYS A 44 -9.75 26.15 7.06
N LYS A 45 -8.57 26.78 7.05
CA LYS A 45 -7.25 26.12 7.11
C LYS A 45 -7.09 25.13 8.28
N ALA A 46 -7.72 25.42 9.41
CA ALA A 46 -7.68 24.58 10.61
C ALA A 46 -8.59 23.35 10.54
N HIS A 47 -9.65 23.40 9.71
CA HIS A 47 -10.68 22.37 9.64
C HIS A 47 -10.74 21.65 8.28
N CYS A 48 -10.07 22.14 7.24
CA CYS A 48 -10.13 21.52 5.92
C CYS A 48 -9.30 20.23 5.85
N CYS A 49 -9.91 19.15 5.35
CA CYS A 49 -9.15 18.05 4.80
C CYS A 49 -8.44 18.51 3.51
N LYS A 50 -7.17 18.17 3.34
CA LYS A 50 -6.31 18.54 2.20
C LYS A 50 -6.55 17.68 0.96
N LYS A 51 -7.35 16.62 1.06
CA LYS A 51 -7.61 15.71 -0.07
C LYS A 51 -8.62 16.33 -1.05
N ILE A 52 -8.38 16.08 -2.33
CA ILE A 52 -9.28 16.40 -3.43
C ILE A 52 -9.66 15.06 -4.09
N ASP A 53 -10.96 14.74 -4.08
CA ASP A 53 -11.53 13.53 -4.67
C ASP A 53 -12.48 13.91 -5.80
N GLY A 54 -12.40 13.24 -6.95
CA GLY A 54 -13.35 13.43 -8.06
C GLY A 54 -13.58 14.90 -8.42
N ASN A 55 -12.51 15.69 -8.55
CA ASN A 55 -12.56 17.13 -8.84
C ASN A 55 -13.28 17.99 -7.78
N SER A 56 -13.31 17.55 -6.52
CA SER A 56 -13.90 18.32 -5.43
C SER A 56 -13.02 18.28 -4.18
N ALA A 57 -13.02 19.36 -3.40
CA ALA A 57 -12.39 19.36 -2.08
C ALA A 57 -13.19 18.46 -1.14
N CYS A 58 -12.49 17.68 -0.31
CA CYS A 58 -13.14 16.79 0.64
C CYS A 58 -14.15 17.53 1.55
N LEU A 59 -15.32 16.91 1.71
CA LEU A 59 -16.43 17.46 2.49
C LEU A 59 -16.33 17.16 3.99
N ASN A 60 -15.36 16.34 4.41
CA ASN A 60 -15.15 15.95 5.80
C ASN A 60 -14.13 16.86 6.48
N MET A 61 -14.34 17.13 7.76
CA MET A 61 -13.43 17.90 8.58
C MET A 61 -12.14 17.10 8.83
N ARG A 62 -10.98 17.76 8.79
CA ARG A 62 -9.73 17.12 9.21
C ARG A 62 -9.78 16.73 10.69
N THR A 63 -9.13 15.63 11.02
CA THR A 63 -9.09 15.10 12.40
C THR A 63 -7.67 15.05 12.97
N ASN A 64 -6.65 15.40 12.18
CA ASN A 64 -5.25 15.34 12.61
C ASN A 64 -4.42 16.55 12.15
N ASN A 65 -3.18 16.63 12.65
CA ASN A 65 -2.22 17.68 12.31
C ASN A 65 -1.67 17.58 10.88
N LYS A 66 -1.70 16.39 10.26
CA LYS A 66 -1.32 16.21 8.85
C LYS A 66 -2.29 16.88 7.87
N GLY A 67 -3.55 17.08 8.29
CA GLY A 67 -4.56 17.80 7.53
C GLY A 67 -5.50 16.90 6.74
N TYR A 68 -5.77 15.70 7.24
CA TYR A 68 -6.70 14.77 6.60
C TYR A 68 -7.87 14.42 7.53
N CYS A 69 -9.02 14.12 6.94
CA CYS A 69 -10.16 13.61 7.68
C CYS A 69 -9.97 12.12 8.00
N GLN A 70 -10.75 11.60 8.94
CA GLN A 70 -10.71 10.18 9.30
C GLN A 70 -10.93 9.28 8.09
N HIS A 71 -11.90 9.59 7.22
CA HIS A 71 -12.21 8.78 6.04
C HIS A 71 -10.99 8.59 5.11
N HIS A 72 -10.18 9.64 4.92
CA HIS A 72 -8.97 9.57 4.09
C HIS A 72 -7.78 8.94 4.78
N LEU A 73 -7.86 8.71 6.08
CA LEU A 73 -6.82 8.01 6.82
C LEU A 73 -7.12 6.52 6.95
N LEU A 74 -8.34 6.08 6.63
CA LEU A 74 -8.73 4.68 6.69
C LEU A 74 -8.31 3.93 5.42
N CYS A 75 -7.92 2.68 5.62
CA CYS A 75 -7.65 1.73 4.57
C CYS A 75 -8.83 1.61 3.59
N THR A 76 -8.52 1.47 2.30
CA THR A 76 -9.51 1.22 1.25
C THR A 76 -9.64 -0.26 0.90
N GLY A 77 -8.80 -1.13 1.46
CA GLY A 77 -8.89 -2.58 1.29
C GLY A 77 -10.04 -3.19 2.10
N SER A 78 -10.33 -4.45 1.82
CA SER A 78 -11.43 -5.21 2.44
C SER A 78 -10.93 -6.45 3.19
N ILE A 79 -11.65 -6.85 4.23
CA ILE A 79 -11.45 -8.10 4.98
C ILE A 79 -12.84 -8.73 5.13
N ASN A 80 -13.04 -9.97 4.66
CA ASN A 80 -14.33 -10.67 4.71
C ASN A 80 -15.49 -9.80 4.17
N ASP A 81 -15.28 -9.21 2.98
CA ASP A 81 -16.22 -8.29 2.31
C ASP A 81 -16.58 -7.00 3.08
N GLN A 82 -15.94 -6.75 4.22
CA GLN A 82 -16.08 -5.52 4.99
C GLN A 82 -14.89 -4.60 4.75
N ARG A 83 -15.15 -3.29 4.73
CA ARG A 83 -14.08 -2.29 4.59
C ARG A 83 -13.17 -2.36 5.82
N CYS A 84 -11.86 -2.41 5.57
CA CYS A 84 -10.86 -2.38 6.63
C CYS A 84 -10.93 -1.07 7.43
N THR A 85 -10.94 -1.19 8.74
CA THR A 85 -10.99 -0.07 9.68
C THR A 85 -9.61 0.40 10.16
N ASN A 86 -8.53 -0.24 9.70
CA ASN A 86 -7.18 0.19 10.03
C ASN A 86 -6.80 1.48 9.30
N TYR A 87 -5.86 2.21 9.89
CA TYR A 87 -5.27 3.36 9.25
C TYR A 87 -4.31 2.98 8.12
N ILE A 88 -4.26 3.79 7.08
CA ILE A 88 -3.31 3.64 5.97
C ILE A 88 -1.85 3.73 6.47
N LYS A 89 -0.95 3.07 5.74
CA LYS A 89 0.48 3.10 5.98
C LYS A 89 0.98 4.54 6.15
N ASN A 90 1.78 4.75 7.20
CA ASN A 90 2.38 6.02 7.58
C ASN A 90 1.40 7.19 7.81
N TYR A 91 0.09 6.93 7.87
CA TYR A 91 -0.94 7.98 7.91
C TYR A 91 -0.78 9.00 6.78
N ASP A 92 -0.35 8.56 5.59
CA ASP A 92 -0.11 9.43 4.43
C ASP A 92 -0.97 9.03 3.21
N PRO A 93 -2.10 9.73 2.97
CA PRO A 93 -3.00 9.44 1.86
C PRO A 93 -2.57 10.04 0.52
N LYS A 94 -1.37 10.65 0.47
CA LYS A 94 -0.74 11.00 -0.81
C LYS A 94 -0.18 9.75 -1.46
N ASP A 95 0.54 8.96 -0.68
CA ASP A 95 1.31 7.82 -1.18
C ASP A 95 0.59 6.49 -0.96
N PHE A 96 -0.21 6.38 0.12
CA PHE A 96 -0.80 5.11 0.53
C PHE A 96 -2.32 5.13 0.57
N LYS A 97 -2.92 4.01 0.17
CA LYS A 97 -4.37 3.76 0.26
C LYS A 97 -4.69 2.59 1.22
N PHE A 98 -3.67 1.83 1.60
CA PHE A 98 -3.81 0.56 2.27
C PHE A 98 -3.06 0.54 3.61
N CYS A 99 -3.54 -0.22 4.59
CA CYS A 99 -2.90 -0.37 5.89
C CYS A 99 -1.66 -1.26 5.81
N SER A 100 -0.63 -0.98 6.61
CA SER A 100 0.61 -1.79 6.63
C SER A 100 0.39 -3.20 7.15
N GLN A 101 -0.62 -3.39 8.00
CA GLN A 101 -0.87 -4.64 8.69
C GLN A 101 -1.42 -5.70 7.73
N TYR A 102 -2.38 -5.30 6.88
CA TYR A 102 -3.17 -6.25 6.10
C TYR A 102 -3.29 -5.97 4.62
N HIS A 103 -3.03 -4.78 4.10
CA HIS A 103 -3.40 -4.50 2.70
C HIS A 103 -2.27 -3.92 1.87
N ASN A 104 -1.32 -3.22 2.46
CA ASN A 104 -0.21 -2.65 1.72
C ASN A 104 0.97 -3.63 1.63
N CYS A 105 1.65 -3.62 0.50
CA CYS A 105 2.89 -4.36 0.30
C CYS A 105 3.97 -3.99 1.33
N LEU A 106 4.67 -4.99 1.88
CA LEU A 106 5.78 -4.77 2.81
C LEU A 106 7.06 -4.24 2.14
N THR A 107 7.19 -4.30 0.82
CA THR A 107 8.34 -3.72 0.11
C THR A 107 8.46 -2.22 0.42
N PRO A 108 9.65 -1.74 0.82
CA PRO A 108 9.88 -0.31 1.08
C PRO A 108 9.42 0.57 -0.09
N GLY A 109 8.64 1.61 0.21
CA GLY A 109 8.13 2.54 -0.80
C GLY A 109 6.98 2.03 -1.68
N CYS A 110 6.60 0.75 -1.60
CA CYS A 110 5.50 0.23 -2.43
C CYS A 110 4.12 0.63 -1.89
N ALA A 111 3.29 1.24 -2.74
CA ALA A 111 1.93 1.65 -2.44
C ALA A 111 0.87 0.60 -2.80
N ASN A 112 1.25 -0.47 -3.50
CA ASN A 112 0.32 -1.44 -4.08
C ASN A 112 -0.36 -2.30 -3.01
N GLU A 113 -1.56 -2.76 -3.35
CA GLU A 113 -2.31 -3.71 -2.53
C GLU A 113 -1.65 -5.09 -2.59
N ARG A 114 -1.54 -5.74 -1.44
CA ARG A 114 -1.26 -7.18 -1.36
C ARG A 114 -2.57 -7.93 -1.52
N ASN A 115 -2.56 -9.02 -2.27
CA ASN A 115 -3.75 -9.86 -2.41
C ASN A 115 -3.69 -11.01 -1.38
N HIS A 116 -4.86 -11.61 -1.10
CA HIS A 116 -4.98 -12.79 -0.24
C HIS A 116 -5.74 -13.92 -0.98
N PRO A 117 -5.29 -14.39 -2.15
CA PRO A 117 -5.93 -15.53 -2.79
C PRO A 117 -5.84 -16.73 -1.85
N ASN A 118 -6.95 -17.46 -1.71
CA ASN A 118 -7.07 -18.67 -0.92
C ASN A 118 -6.73 -18.51 0.58
N GLY A 119 -6.85 -17.30 1.14
CA GLY A 119 -6.59 -17.05 2.57
C GLY A 119 -5.11 -17.05 2.96
N VAL A 120 -4.19 -17.13 1.99
CA VAL A 120 -2.74 -17.04 2.24
C VAL A 120 -2.34 -15.57 2.41
N ASP A 121 -1.61 -15.26 3.48
CA ASP A 121 -1.01 -13.93 3.68
C ASP A 121 0.29 -13.79 2.89
N TYR A 122 0.17 -13.37 1.63
CA TYR A 122 1.31 -13.20 0.73
C TYR A 122 2.27 -12.07 1.13
N ARG A 123 1.93 -11.19 2.10
CA ARG A 123 2.72 -10.04 2.60
C ARG A 123 3.18 -8.99 1.55
N TYR A 124 3.28 -9.36 0.28
CA TYR A 124 3.78 -8.58 -0.84
C TYR A 124 2.72 -8.53 -1.96
N CYS A 125 2.71 -7.45 -2.72
CA CYS A 125 1.85 -7.32 -3.91
C CYS A 125 2.30 -8.28 -5.02
N PRO A 126 1.47 -8.51 -6.06
CA PRO A 126 1.84 -9.34 -7.21
C PRO A 126 3.20 -8.95 -7.82
N ASP A 127 3.51 -7.65 -7.82
CA ASP A 127 4.79 -7.17 -8.36
C ASP A 127 6.00 -7.46 -7.45
N HIS A 128 5.83 -7.93 -6.23
CA HIS A 128 6.94 -8.11 -5.29
C HIS A 128 7.00 -9.49 -4.63
N ARG A 129 5.99 -10.34 -4.82
CA ARG A 129 6.05 -11.75 -4.40
C ARG A 129 6.62 -12.63 -5.50
N CYS A 130 6.96 -13.86 -5.13
CA CYS A 130 7.27 -14.93 -6.05
C CYS A 130 6.05 -15.29 -6.92
N ASP A 131 6.30 -15.53 -8.21
CA ASP A 131 5.27 -16.02 -9.14
C ASP A 131 4.93 -17.51 -8.96
N HIS A 132 5.61 -18.22 -8.05
CA HIS A 132 5.29 -19.61 -7.73
C HIS A 132 3.99 -19.66 -6.92
N ALA A 133 3.08 -20.56 -7.31
CA ALA A 133 1.83 -20.80 -6.60
C ALA A 133 2.09 -21.07 -5.11
N ASP A 134 1.26 -20.49 -4.25
CA ASP A 134 1.30 -20.66 -2.79
C ASP A 134 2.61 -20.23 -2.11
N CYS A 135 3.47 -19.47 -2.80
CA CYS A 135 4.71 -18.93 -2.23
C CYS A 135 4.53 -17.47 -1.77
N ALA A 136 4.60 -17.26 -0.46
CA ALA A 136 4.53 -15.92 0.16
C ALA A 136 5.88 -15.16 0.18
N ASN A 137 6.96 -15.76 -0.35
CA ASN A 137 8.28 -15.14 -0.32
C ASN A 137 8.40 -13.99 -1.33
N PRO A 138 9.22 -12.98 -1.05
CA PRO A 138 9.49 -11.91 -2.01
C PRO A 138 10.30 -12.45 -3.20
N LYS A 139 10.07 -11.89 -4.39
CA LYS A 139 10.89 -12.22 -5.56
C LYS A 139 12.33 -11.71 -5.41
N ALA A 140 13.28 -12.44 -5.98
CA ALA A 140 14.70 -12.09 -6.01
C ALA A 140 15.04 -11.47 -7.36
N ALA A 141 15.06 -10.13 -7.44
CA ALA A 141 15.39 -9.43 -8.68
C ALA A 141 16.76 -9.88 -9.23
N PRO A 142 16.89 -10.09 -10.55
CA PRO A 142 15.91 -9.81 -11.61
C PRO A 142 14.92 -10.96 -11.90
N SER A 143 14.93 -12.04 -11.12
CA SER A 143 14.02 -13.18 -11.31
C SER A 143 12.58 -12.81 -10.89
N PRO A 144 11.55 -13.33 -11.59
CA PRO A 144 10.17 -13.30 -11.11
C PRO A 144 9.93 -14.25 -9.92
N PHE A 145 10.90 -15.11 -9.60
CA PHE A 145 10.82 -16.08 -8.51
C PHE A 145 11.64 -15.63 -7.29
N CYS A 146 11.34 -16.17 -6.12
CA CYS A 146 12.14 -15.96 -4.91
C CYS A 146 13.42 -16.81 -4.95
N ALA A 147 14.37 -16.56 -4.05
CA ALA A 147 15.65 -17.27 -4.01
C ALA A 147 15.54 -18.80 -3.89
N SER A 148 14.43 -19.34 -3.36
CA SER A 148 14.20 -20.79 -3.33
C SER A 148 13.67 -21.34 -4.66
N HIS A 149 12.93 -20.53 -5.42
CA HIS A 149 12.33 -20.90 -6.71
C HIS A 149 13.10 -20.39 -7.93
N THR A 150 14.24 -19.72 -7.72
CA THR A 150 15.21 -19.35 -8.75
C THR A 150 16.40 -20.30 -8.67
N CYS A 151 16.94 -20.69 -9.83
CA CYS A 151 18.13 -21.53 -9.90
C CYS A 151 19.30 -20.95 -9.09
N ALA A 152 19.93 -21.79 -8.27
CA ALA A 152 21.09 -21.40 -7.45
C ALA A 152 22.38 -21.21 -8.26
N SER A 153 22.42 -21.64 -9.53
CA SER A 153 23.56 -21.39 -10.41
C SER A 153 23.72 -19.89 -10.70
N PRO A 154 24.94 -19.33 -10.60
CA PRO A 154 25.18 -17.92 -10.88
C PRO A 154 24.59 -17.46 -12.22
N ALA A 155 23.93 -16.31 -12.20
CA ALA A 155 23.28 -15.70 -13.38
C ALA A 155 22.17 -16.55 -14.05
N CYS A 156 21.78 -17.70 -13.50
CA CYS A 156 20.66 -18.47 -14.02
C CYS A 156 19.34 -18.01 -13.38
N LEU A 157 18.41 -17.48 -14.20
CA LEU A 157 17.11 -17.00 -13.72
C LEU A 157 15.99 -18.03 -13.88
N ALA A 158 16.32 -19.28 -14.22
CA ALA A 158 15.36 -20.35 -14.46
C ALA A 158 14.55 -20.67 -13.20
N ARG A 159 13.26 -20.98 -13.39
CA ARG A 159 12.37 -21.48 -12.33
C ARG A 159 12.88 -22.84 -11.83
N CYS A 160 12.80 -23.07 -10.53
CA CYS A 160 13.08 -24.36 -9.89
C CYS A 160 11.93 -24.76 -8.95
N PRO A 161 11.68 -26.06 -8.71
CA PRO A 161 10.63 -26.53 -7.80
C PRO A 161 10.86 -26.11 -6.34
N GLY A 162 12.13 -26.01 -5.90
CA GLY A 162 12.56 -25.33 -4.67
C GLY A 162 11.68 -25.56 -3.44
N ALA A 163 11.65 -26.78 -2.91
CA ALA A 163 10.62 -27.22 -1.96
C ALA A 163 10.70 -26.56 -0.56
N SER A 164 11.85 -26.03 -0.14
CA SER A 164 12.15 -25.98 1.31
C SER A 164 12.71 -24.66 1.85
N GLY A 165 13.18 -23.76 0.99
CA GLY A 165 13.97 -22.59 1.46
C GLY A 165 15.35 -22.94 2.03
N ASP A 166 15.73 -24.22 2.08
CA ASP A 166 17.06 -24.70 2.40
C ASP A 166 18.03 -24.34 1.26
N LEU A 167 19.15 -23.70 1.60
CA LEU A 167 20.13 -23.26 0.62
C LEU A 167 20.86 -24.43 -0.04
N ASP A 168 20.93 -25.57 0.62
CA ASP A 168 21.62 -26.78 0.12
C ASP A 168 20.70 -27.77 -0.60
N ASP A 169 19.41 -27.44 -0.77
CA ASP A 169 18.42 -28.29 -1.43
C ASP A 169 18.75 -28.50 -2.93
N PRO A 170 19.00 -29.74 -3.39
CA PRO A 170 19.28 -30.04 -4.81
C PRO A 170 18.17 -29.61 -5.76
N SER A 171 16.94 -29.47 -5.28
CA SER A 171 15.79 -28.99 -6.08
C SER A 171 15.86 -27.50 -6.44
N ARG A 172 16.88 -26.77 -5.95
CA ARG A 172 17.18 -25.38 -6.31
C ARG A 172 18.01 -25.24 -7.58
N TYR A 173 18.29 -26.34 -8.28
CA TYR A 173 18.98 -26.32 -9.57
C TYR A 173 18.01 -26.70 -10.68
N CYS A 174 18.03 -25.94 -11.78
CA CYS A 174 17.21 -26.26 -12.95
C CYS A 174 17.79 -27.47 -13.68
N ASP A 175 17.07 -28.00 -14.66
CA ASP A 175 17.50 -29.19 -15.38
C ASP A 175 18.88 -29.05 -16.04
N ARG A 176 19.31 -27.83 -16.39
CA ARG A 176 20.64 -27.52 -16.96
C ARG A 176 21.77 -27.42 -15.93
N HIS A 177 21.44 -27.31 -14.66
CA HIS A 177 22.41 -27.13 -13.58
C HIS A 177 22.22 -28.17 -12.47
N ARG A 178 21.45 -29.23 -12.75
CA ARG A 178 21.05 -30.23 -11.77
C ARG A 178 22.28 -30.75 -11.04
N VAL A 179 22.20 -30.87 -9.73
CA VAL A 179 23.26 -31.46 -8.90
C VAL A 179 22.85 -32.85 -8.43
N CYS A 180 23.83 -33.64 -8.02
CA CYS A 180 23.60 -34.96 -7.46
C CYS A 180 22.66 -34.88 -6.24
N ALA A 181 21.66 -35.76 -6.19
CA ALA A 181 20.69 -35.80 -5.09
C ALA A 181 21.26 -36.43 -3.80
N ALA A 182 22.49 -36.97 -3.84
CA ALA A 182 23.16 -37.50 -2.65
C ALA A 182 23.48 -36.36 -1.67
N GLY A 183 23.12 -36.52 -0.40
CA GLY A 183 23.33 -35.50 0.64
C GLY A 183 24.78 -35.01 0.68
N GLY A 184 24.97 -33.70 0.51
CA GLY A 184 26.29 -33.05 0.48
C GLY A 184 27.08 -33.19 -0.83
N CYS A 185 26.57 -33.91 -1.84
CA CYS A 185 27.22 -34.02 -3.14
C CYS A 185 26.88 -32.83 -4.03
N ARG A 186 27.86 -31.95 -4.28
CA ARG A 186 27.69 -30.75 -5.13
C ARG A 186 28.12 -30.95 -6.58
N ARG A 187 28.27 -32.20 -7.03
CA ARG A 187 28.62 -32.51 -8.43
C ARG A 187 27.42 -32.23 -9.33
N PHE A 188 27.63 -31.61 -10.48
CA PHE A 188 26.61 -31.51 -11.52
C PHE A 188 26.23 -32.94 -11.98
N ALA A 189 24.94 -33.18 -12.16
CA ALA A 189 24.38 -34.46 -12.54
C ALA A 189 24.48 -34.73 -14.05
N HIS A 190 25.09 -33.83 -14.83
CA HIS A 190 25.36 -34.03 -16.24
C HIS A 190 26.64 -34.82 -16.42
N LEU A 191 26.50 -36.13 -16.64
CA LEU A 191 27.22 -36.94 -17.62
C LEU A 191 26.38 -38.20 -17.83
N ASP A 192 25.45 -38.18 -18.79
CA ASP A 192 25.20 -39.40 -19.56
C ASP A 192 26.33 -39.52 -20.61
N ASP A 193 26.61 -40.73 -21.08
CA ASP A 193 27.78 -41.02 -21.93
C ASP A 193 27.73 -40.37 -23.34
N GLN A 194 26.84 -39.39 -23.59
CA GLN A 194 26.66 -38.76 -24.91
C GLN A 194 26.87 -37.24 -24.95
N GLY A 195 27.13 -36.55 -23.83
CA GLY A 195 27.62 -35.17 -23.82
C GLY A 195 26.55 -34.09 -23.82
#